data_AF-A0A0A2V940-F1
#
_entry.id   AF-A0A0A2V940-F1
#
_cell.length_a   1.000
_cell.length_b   1.000
_cell.length_c   1.000
_cell.angle_alpha   90.00
_cell.angle_beta   90.00
_cell.angle_gamma   90.00
#
_symmetry.space_group_name_H-M   'P 1'
#
loop_
_entity.id
_entity.type
_entity.pdbx_description
1 polymer ?
#
loop_
_entity_poly.entity_id
_entity_poly.type
_entity_poly.pdbx_seq_one_letter_code
_entity_poly.pdbx_strand_id
1 'polypeptide(L)'
;MGLSKHDADLIKGALSGLSHDYKKQGSTQLLFATASNFGNYAAELETAGSWCIPGGMTKLSEAIQSASKAEVRLNTPVAKIADSGHSVTVTTSAGETIQSRTVVVAVPLNTMRLLDISPALPEPVLAMLETGNPVRGSKLWLRVRGHVTPFSALAPPGEHPLNTMRVEKRWGDDTMILCMISQSDSIKHDDIHAVQTALRKFVPDLEVIDTAWHDWNADEFSRGGWMMHAPRHFLDGAVEIRKGHGRMSFAGADIAAMGPCTIEGAMSSGAKAAQRVESILVGMQ
;
A
#
# COMPACT_ATOMS: atom_id res chain seq x y z
N MET A 1 20.96 -20.01 5.61
CA MET A 1 21.71 -19.04 6.42
C MET A 1 22.51 -19.68 7.56
N GLY A 2 22.36 -20.99 7.89
CA GLY A 2 23.16 -21.61 8.96
C GLY A 2 22.92 -21.02 10.36
N LEU A 3 21.87 -20.23 10.54
CA LEU A 3 21.51 -19.57 11.80
C LEU A 3 20.80 -20.54 12.73
N SER A 4 20.92 -20.31 14.04
CA SER A 4 20.07 -20.97 15.02
C SER A 4 18.60 -20.61 14.78
N LYS A 5 17.66 -21.44 15.28
CA LYS A 5 16.23 -21.11 15.21
C LYS A 5 15.94 -19.75 15.86
N HIS A 6 16.52 -19.50 17.03
CA HIS A 6 16.33 -18.26 17.76
C HIS A 6 16.76 -17.04 16.95
N ASP A 7 17.97 -17.05 16.38
CA ASP A 7 18.47 -15.91 15.58
C ASP A 7 17.66 -15.72 14.29
N ALA A 8 17.27 -16.83 13.66
CA ALA A 8 16.40 -16.79 12.49
C ALA A 8 15.04 -16.15 12.81
N ASP A 9 14.45 -16.50 13.96
CA ASP A 9 13.17 -15.96 14.41
C ASP A 9 13.28 -14.49 14.80
N LEU A 10 14.38 -14.05 15.42
CA LEU A 10 14.65 -12.63 15.69
C LEU A 10 14.72 -11.80 14.40
N ILE A 11 15.49 -12.28 13.40
CA ILE A 11 15.62 -11.60 12.12
C ILE A 11 14.28 -11.57 11.38
N LYS A 12 13.59 -12.71 11.29
CA LYS A 12 12.25 -12.76 10.68
C LYS A 12 11.25 -11.85 11.39
N GLY A 13 11.27 -11.82 12.72
CA GLY A 13 10.45 -10.93 13.53
C GLY A 13 10.69 -9.47 13.19
N ALA A 14 11.96 -9.03 13.08
CA ALA A 14 12.30 -7.66 12.65
C ALA A 14 11.74 -7.33 11.25
N LEU A 15 11.72 -8.30 10.34
CA LEU A 15 11.17 -8.13 9.00
C LEU A 15 9.64 -8.20 8.95
N SER A 16 8.99 -8.67 9.99
CA SER A 16 7.56 -9.00 9.97
C SER A 16 6.64 -7.79 9.78
N GLY A 17 7.08 -6.58 10.12
CA GLY A 17 6.33 -5.35 9.84
C GLY A 17 6.31 -4.96 8.36
N LEU A 18 7.18 -5.56 7.55
CA LEU A 18 7.42 -5.19 6.15
C LEU A 18 7.21 -6.38 5.20
N SER A 19 7.44 -7.61 5.65
CA SER A 19 7.26 -8.83 4.87
C SER A 19 6.35 -9.83 5.58
N HIS A 20 5.38 -10.36 4.85
CA HIS A 20 4.31 -11.24 5.33
C HIS A 20 4.29 -12.60 4.62
N ASP A 21 5.04 -12.74 3.54
CA ASP A 21 5.32 -14.02 2.88
C ASP A 21 6.72 -13.97 2.23
N TYR A 22 7.71 -14.55 2.90
CA TYR A 22 9.11 -14.56 2.47
C TYR A 22 9.35 -15.31 1.16
N LYS A 23 8.41 -16.15 0.71
CA LYS A 23 8.53 -16.86 -0.57
C LYS A 23 8.04 -16.02 -1.75
N LYS A 24 7.18 -15.04 -1.49
CA LYS A 24 6.53 -14.22 -2.52
C LYS A 24 7.07 -12.80 -2.61
N GLN A 25 7.67 -12.28 -1.56
CA GLN A 25 8.13 -10.89 -1.50
C GLN A 25 9.64 -10.78 -1.71
N GLY A 26 10.05 -9.80 -2.51
CA GLY A 26 11.45 -9.52 -2.77
C GLY A 26 12.12 -8.86 -1.56
N SER A 27 13.06 -9.56 -0.91
CA SER A 27 13.88 -9.00 0.18
C SER A 27 14.71 -7.78 -0.26
N THR A 28 15.03 -7.66 -1.56
CA THR A 28 15.73 -6.49 -2.11
C THR A 28 14.95 -5.19 -1.95
N GLN A 29 13.62 -5.22 -1.87
CA GLN A 29 12.84 -4.00 -1.66
C GLN A 29 13.09 -3.38 -0.29
N LEU A 30 13.32 -4.21 0.73
CA LEU A 30 13.74 -3.74 2.05
C LEU A 30 15.12 -3.07 1.99
N LEU A 31 16.06 -3.68 1.28
CA LEU A 31 17.39 -3.11 1.08
C LEU A 31 17.31 -1.78 0.33
N PHE A 32 16.42 -1.68 -0.66
CA PHE A 32 16.16 -0.44 -1.39
C PHE A 32 15.61 0.66 -0.48
N ALA A 33 14.65 0.34 0.39
CA ALA A 33 14.10 1.28 1.36
C ALA A 33 15.18 1.75 2.35
N THR A 34 15.95 0.81 2.90
CA THR A 34 17.08 1.12 3.81
C THR A 34 18.14 1.99 3.12
N ALA A 35 18.50 1.67 1.87
CA ALA A 35 19.46 2.45 1.08
C ALA A 35 18.95 3.86 0.79
N SER A 36 17.64 4.02 0.57
CA SER A 36 16.99 5.33 0.38
C SER A 36 16.99 6.18 1.65
N ASN A 37 17.18 5.56 2.82
CA ASN A 37 17.32 6.21 4.12
C ASN A 37 18.77 6.13 4.63
N PHE A 38 19.71 6.50 3.75
CA PHE A 38 21.14 6.62 4.05
C PHE A 38 21.80 5.31 4.52
N GLY A 39 21.23 4.15 4.16
CA GLY A 39 21.72 2.85 4.60
C GLY A 39 21.41 2.54 6.07
N ASN A 40 20.52 3.30 6.72
CA ASN A 40 20.20 3.16 8.14
C ASN A 40 18.78 2.59 8.32
N TYR A 41 18.71 1.35 8.81
CA TYR A 41 17.45 0.67 9.05
C TYR A 41 16.61 1.31 10.17
N ALA A 42 17.24 1.87 11.20
CA ALA A 42 16.52 2.59 12.24
C ALA A 42 15.88 3.87 11.70
N ALA A 43 16.57 4.57 10.79
CA ALA A 43 16.02 5.74 10.11
C ALA A 43 14.82 5.37 9.22
N GLU A 44 14.89 4.27 8.47
CA GLU A 44 13.75 3.75 7.71
C GLU A 44 12.54 3.44 8.61
N LEU A 45 12.75 2.80 9.76
CA LEU A 45 11.64 2.55 10.70
C LEU A 45 11.08 3.84 11.31
N GLU A 46 11.94 4.82 11.59
CA GLU A 46 11.53 6.12 12.11
C GLU A 46 10.65 6.86 11.10
N THR A 47 11.08 6.94 9.84
CA THR A 47 10.36 7.62 8.76
C THR A 47 9.04 6.91 8.43
N ALA A 48 8.99 5.58 8.49
CA ALA A 48 7.78 4.81 8.21
C ALA A 48 6.68 4.95 9.28
N GLY A 49 7.03 5.28 10.54
CA GLY A 49 6.11 5.04 11.65
C GLY A 49 6.05 6.10 12.75
N SER A 50 6.88 7.15 12.73
CA SER A 50 6.95 8.11 13.86
C SER A 50 6.23 9.42 13.59
N TRP A 51 6.13 9.82 12.32
CA TRP A 51 5.65 11.14 11.94
C TRP A 51 4.35 11.02 11.15
N CYS A 52 3.27 11.62 11.68
CA CYS A 52 1.99 11.70 11.01
C CYS A 52 1.74 13.13 10.52
N ILE A 53 0.97 13.27 9.43
CA ILE A 53 0.50 14.58 8.98
C ILE A 53 -0.48 15.14 10.02
N PRO A 54 -0.23 16.35 10.59
CA PRO A 54 -1.14 16.96 11.53
C PRO A 54 -2.55 17.11 10.94
N GLY A 55 -3.54 16.55 11.62
CA GLY A 55 -4.94 16.53 11.15
C GLY A 55 -5.29 15.43 10.16
N GLY A 56 -4.36 14.53 9.83
CA GLY A 56 -4.60 13.30 9.09
C GLY A 56 -4.58 13.44 7.57
N MET A 57 -4.60 12.28 6.89
CA MET A 57 -4.48 12.17 5.44
C MET A 57 -5.63 12.83 4.67
N THR A 58 -6.84 12.85 5.24
CA THR A 58 -8.00 13.51 4.63
C THR A 58 -7.74 14.99 4.35
N LYS A 59 -7.11 15.70 5.29
CA LYS A 59 -6.76 17.12 5.08
C LYS A 59 -5.78 17.34 3.94
N LEU A 60 -4.82 16.43 3.76
CA LEU A 60 -3.90 16.51 2.62
C LEU A 60 -4.66 16.36 1.29
N SER A 61 -5.53 15.35 1.20
CA SER A 61 -6.40 15.12 0.03
C SER A 61 -7.27 16.34 -0.29
N GLU A 62 -7.95 16.89 0.73
CA GLU A 62 -8.79 18.08 0.60
C GLU A 62 -7.99 19.30 0.14
N ALA A 63 -6.79 19.50 0.70
CA ALA A 63 -5.91 20.59 0.29
C ALA A 63 -5.51 20.47 -1.19
N ILE A 64 -5.11 19.28 -1.64
CA ILE A 64 -4.79 19.01 -3.05
C ILE A 64 -5.98 19.31 -3.96
N GLN A 65 -7.18 18.84 -3.59
CA GLN A 65 -8.38 19.08 -4.36
C GLN A 65 -8.74 20.58 -4.42
N SER A 66 -8.62 21.30 -3.29
CA SER A 66 -8.93 22.73 -3.22
C SER A 66 -7.99 23.61 -4.05
N ALA A 67 -6.76 23.14 -4.29
CA ALA A 67 -5.78 23.79 -5.16
C ALA A 67 -6.02 23.52 -6.65
N SER A 68 -6.98 22.66 -6.99
CA SER A 68 -7.31 22.25 -8.35
C SER A 68 -8.65 22.83 -8.81
N LYS A 69 -8.82 22.95 -10.14
CA LYS A 69 -10.12 23.21 -10.79
C LYS A 69 -10.77 21.93 -11.34
N ALA A 70 -10.20 20.77 -11.01
CA ALA A 70 -10.70 19.49 -11.50
C ALA A 70 -12.08 19.17 -10.91
N GLU A 71 -12.97 18.66 -11.76
CA GLU A 71 -14.21 18.03 -11.35
C GLU A 71 -13.92 16.69 -10.67
N VAL A 72 -14.56 16.43 -9.52
CA VAL A 72 -14.45 15.15 -8.80
C VAL A 72 -15.76 14.39 -8.93
N ARG A 73 -15.66 13.17 -9.46
CA ARG A 73 -16.78 12.22 -9.53
C ARG A 73 -16.49 11.02 -8.64
N LEU A 74 -17.22 10.92 -7.53
CA LEU A 74 -17.17 9.76 -6.63
C LEU A 74 -18.19 8.71 -7.07
N ASN A 75 -17.99 7.45 -6.63
CA ASN A 75 -18.85 6.33 -7.01
C ASN A 75 -18.95 6.15 -8.54
N THR A 76 -17.85 6.41 -9.25
CA THR A 76 -17.77 6.29 -10.71
C THR A 76 -16.63 5.35 -11.11
N PRO A 77 -16.72 4.04 -10.83
CA PRO A 77 -15.66 3.10 -11.18
C PRO A 77 -15.44 3.05 -12.69
N VAL A 78 -14.17 3.06 -13.12
CA VAL A 78 -13.77 2.89 -14.51
C VAL A 78 -13.63 1.41 -14.81
N ALA A 79 -14.20 0.96 -15.93
CA ALA A 79 -14.09 -0.41 -16.42
C ALA A 79 -13.16 -0.52 -17.64
N LYS A 80 -13.11 0.51 -18.50
CA LYS A 80 -12.38 0.47 -19.77
C LYS A 80 -11.70 1.80 -20.09
N ILE A 81 -10.52 1.70 -20.72
CA ILE A 81 -9.77 2.83 -21.27
C ILE A 81 -9.32 2.47 -22.70
N ALA A 82 -9.73 3.26 -23.68
CA ALA A 82 -9.37 3.06 -25.08
C ALA A 82 -8.67 4.31 -25.65
N ASP A 83 -7.43 4.16 -26.12
CA ASP A 83 -6.68 5.17 -26.84
C ASP A 83 -6.76 4.94 -28.35
N SER A 84 -7.27 5.94 -29.06
CA SER A 84 -7.40 5.95 -30.53
C SER A 84 -6.17 6.50 -31.26
N GLY A 85 -5.13 6.94 -30.53
CA GLY A 85 -3.99 7.69 -31.05
C GLY A 85 -4.24 9.21 -31.15
N HIS A 86 -5.51 9.65 -31.12
CA HIS A 86 -5.89 11.07 -31.14
C HIS A 86 -6.62 11.52 -29.87
N SER A 87 -7.37 10.62 -29.24
CA SER A 87 -8.13 10.85 -28.01
C SER A 87 -8.24 9.56 -27.19
N VAL A 88 -8.54 9.71 -25.91
CA VAL A 88 -8.80 8.61 -24.98
C VAL A 88 -10.28 8.61 -24.61
N THR A 89 -10.90 7.45 -24.72
CA THR A 89 -12.26 7.18 -24.21
C THR A 89 -12.16 6.37 -22.92
N VAL A 90 -12.73 6.89 -21.85
CA VAL A 90 -12.87 6.19 -20.56
C VAL A 90 -14.32 5.76 -20.41
N THR A 91 -14.56 4.47 -20.18
CA THR A 91 -15.91 3.94 -19.94
C THR A 91 -16.05 3.47 -18.49
N THR A 92 -17.08 3.96 -17.81
CA THR A 92 -17.40 3.58 -16.43
C THR A 92 -18.09 2.22 -16.40
N SER A 93 -18.12 1.57 -15.23
CA SER A 93 -18.86 0.32 -15.03
C SER A 93 -20.37 0.48 -15.27
N ALA A 94 -20.89 1.70 -15.18
CA ALA A 94 -22.28 2.03 -15.50
C ALA A 94 -22.53 2.29 -17.00
N GLY A 95 -21.48 2.22 -17.84
CA GLY A 95 -21.55 2.44 -19.28
C GLY A 95 -21.45 3.89 -19.73
N GLU A 96 -21.29 4.85 -18.81
CA GLU A 96 -20.99 6.25 -19.16
C GLU A 96 -19.63 6.32 -19.87
N THR A 97 -19.54 7.15 -20.92
CA THR A 97 -18.29 7.40 -21.63
C THR A 97 -17.83 8.84 -21.45
N ILE A 98 -16.54 9.00 -21.16
CA ILE A 98 -15.89 10.28 -20.97
C ILE A 98 -14.73 10.37 -21.98
N GLN A 99 -14.74 11.41 -22.80
CA GLN A 99 -13.69 11.67 -23.79
C GLN A 99 -12.65 12.65 -23.23
N SER A 100 -11.38 12.34 -23.44
CA SER A 100 -10.26 13.23 -23.07
C SER A 100 -9.12 13.16 -24.08
N ARG A 101 -8.19 14.12 -24.01
CA ARG A 101 -6.97 14.10 -24.86
C ARG A 101 -5.91 13.13 -24.35
N THR A 102 -5.94 12.83 -23.05
CA THR A 102 -5.00 11.98 -22.31
C THR A 102 -5.66 11.55 -21.00
N VAL A 103 -5.15 10.49 -20.38
CA VAL A 103 -5.61 9.98 -19.09
C VAL A 103 -4.42 9.66 -18.19
N VAL A 104 -4.58 9.89 -16.89
CA VAL A 104 -3.67 9.40 -15.85
C VAL A 104 -4.36 8.25 -15.12
N VAL A 105 -3.75 7.06 -15.14
CA VAL A 105 -4.23 5.89 -14.44
C VAL A 105 -3.46 5.76 -13.12
N ALA A 106 -4.16 5.95 -12.00
CA ALA A 106 -3.56 6.00 -10.66
C ALA A 106 -4.17 4.97 -9.68
N VAL A 107 -4.68 3.85 -10.20
CA VAL A 107 -5.28 2.77 -9.40
C VAL A 107 -4.21 1.80 -8.86
N PRO A 108 -4.45 1.10 -7.74
CA PRO A 108 -3.52 0.08 -7.21
C PRO A 108 -3.20 -1.02 -8.23
N LEU A 109 -1.98 -1.59 -8.15
CA LEU A 109 -1.49 -2.62 -9.09
C LEU A 109 -2.46 -3.79 -9.23
N ASN A 110 -3.04 -4.27 -8.12
CA ASN A 110 -3.95 -5.41 -8.09
C ASN A 110 -5.32 -5.14 -8.74
N THR A 111 -5.66 -3.86 -8.92
CA THR A 111 -6.92 -3.45 -9.56
C THR A 111 -6.72 -2.99 -10.99
N MET A 112 -5.52 -2.52 -11.34
CA MET A 112 -5.18 -2.11 -12.70
C MET A 112 -5.40 -3.24 -13.71
N ARG A 113 -5.10 -4.49 -13.31
CA ARG A 113 -5.34 -5.69 -14.14
C ARG A 113 -6.80 -5.95 -14.50
N LEU A 114 -7.74 -5.28 -13.83
CA LEU A 114 -9.18 -5.42 -14.06
C LEU A 114 -9.70 -4.45 -15.12
N LEU A 115 -8.90 -3.44 -15.49
CA LEU A 115 -9.25 -2.49 -16.52
C LEU A 115 -9.07 -3.12 -17.91
N ASP A 116 -10.10 -3.00 -18.75
CA ASP A 116 -9.96 -3.27 -20.19
C ASP A 116 -9.20 -2.10 -20.83
N ILE A 117 -7.92 -2.31 -21.16
CA ILE A 117 -7.05 -1.28 -21.73
C ILE A 117 -6.75 -1.61 -23.19
N SER A 118 -7.05 -0.65 -24.08
CA SER A 118 -6.77 -0.74 -25.51
C SER A 118 -6.00 0.49 -26.00
N PRO A 119 -4.91 0.35 -26.80
CA PRO A 119 -4.27 -0.91 -27.18
C PRO A 119 -3.66 -1.64 -25.97
N ALA A 120 -3.45 -2.95 -26.09
CA ALA A 120 -2.92 -3.77 -24.99
C ALA A 120 -1.59 -3.22 -24.46
N LEU A 121 -1.40 -3.30 -23.13
CA LEU A 121 -0.15 -2.91 -22.48
C LEU A 121 1.01 -3.81 -22.92
N PRO A 122 2.26 -3.33 -22.84
CA PRO A 122 3.43 -4.16 -23.14
C PRO A 122 3.48 -5.43 -22.27
N GLU A 123 3.98 -6.53 -22.84
CA GLU A 123 4.04 -7.84 -22.15
C GLU A 123 4.69 -7.79 -20.75
N PRO A 124 5.79 -7.05 -20.52
CA PRO A 124 6.38 -6.98 -19.18
C PRO A 124 5.45 -6.36 -18.14
N VAL A 125 4.58 -5.44 -18.56
CA VAL A 125 3.58 -4.82 -17.71
C VAL A 125 2.47 -5.83 -17.41
N LEU A 126 1.97 -6.54 -18.45
CA LEU A 126 0.95 -7.57 -18.27
C LEU A 126 1.42 -8.70 -17.33
N ALA A 127 2.66 -9.18 -17.46
CA ALA A 127 3.23 -10.19 -16.57
C ALA A 127 3.31 -9.71 -15.10
N MET A 128 3.66 -8.44 -14.89
CA MET A 128 3.67 -7.82 -13.56
C MET A 128 2.25 -7.69 -12.99
N LEU A 129 1.27 -7.29 -13.80
CA LEU A 129 -0.14 -7.17 -13.40
C LEU A 129 -0.77 -8.52 -13.06
N GLU A 130 -0.42 -9.58 -13.80
CA GLU A 130 -0.87 -10.95 -13.53
C GLU A 130 -0.35 -11.45 -12.18
N THR A 131 0.94 -11.24 -11.92
CA THR A 131 1.57 -11.61 -10.64
C THR A 131 1.03 -10.79 -9.47
N GLY A 132 0.86 -9.47 -9.68
CA GLY A 132 0.30 -8.54 -8.71
C GLY A 132 1.15 -8.33 -7.44
N ASN A 133 0.63 -7.53 -6.52
CA ASN A 133 1.14 -7.37 -5.17
C ASN A 133 0.78 -8.60 -4.31
N PRO A 134 1.76 -9.36 -3.79
CA PRO A 134 1.53 -10.52 -2.95
C PRO A 134 1.11 -10.20 -1.50
N VAL A 135 1.15 -8.93 -1.06
CA VAL A 135 0.78 -8.57 0.32
C VAL A 135 -0.69 -8.87 0.58
N ARG A 136 -0.94 -9.73 1.58
CA ARG A 136 -2.28 -10.07 2.10
C ARG A 136 -2.46 -9.70 3.58
N GLY A 137 -1.67 -8.74 4.03
CA GLY A 137 -1.71 -8.28 5.41
C GLY A 137 -2.93 -7.40 5.70
N SER A 138 -3.16 -7.15 6.98
CA SER A 138 -4.19 -6.26 7.51
C SER A 138 -3.67 -5.40 8.65
N LYS A 139 -4.36 -4.28 8.90
CA LYS A 139 -4.08 -3.33 9.98
C LYS A 139 -5.24 -3.36 10.98
N LEU A 140 -4.92 -3.57 12.24
CA LEU A 140 -5.88 -3.68 13.33
C LEU A 140 -5.54 -2.67 14.43
N TRP A 141 -6.47 -1.77 14.73
CA TRP A 141 -6.42 -0.88 15.86
C TRP A 141 -7.17 -1.47 17.03
N LEU A 142 -6.59 -1.38 18.21
CA LEU A 142 -7.16 -1.90 19.44
C LEU A 142 -7.24 -0.79 20.46
N ARG A 143 -8.41 -0.64 21.08
CA ARG A 143 -8.57 0.14 22.30
C ARG A 143 -8.45 -0.83 23.48
N VAL A 144 -7.49 -0.59 24.36
CA VAL A 144 -7.28 -1.42 25.56
C VAL A 144 -7.50 -0.60 26.81
N ARG A 145 -8.04 -1.24 27.86
CA ARG A 145 -8.42 -0.57 29.10
C ARG A 145 -7.20 0.00 29.81
N GLY A 146 -7.33 1.24 30.25
CA GLY A 146 -6.34 1.85 31.13
C GLY A 146 -5.07 2.30 30.40
N HIS A 147 -4.15 2.87 31.19
CA HIS A 147 -2.84 3.30 30.71
C HIS A 147 -1.83 2.16 30.80
N VAL A 148 -1.63 1.47 29.68
CA VAL A 148 -0.66 0.36 29.57
C VAL A 148 0.75 0.92 29.35
N THR A 149 1.77 0.36 30.01
CA THR A 149 3.18 0.71 29.73
C THR A 149 3.49 0.51 28.24
N PRO A 150 4.08 1.50 27.53
CA PRO A 150 4.42 1.36 26.12
C PRO A 150 5.31 0.15 25.85
N PHE A 151 4.96 -0.63 24.83
CA PHE A 151 5.72 -1.80 24.39
C PHE A 151 5.67 -1.92 22.86
N SER A 152 6.63 -2.67 22.32
CA SER A 152 6.64 -3.17 20.95
C SER A 152 6.91 -4.66 20.97
N ALA A 153 6.14 -5.43 20.21
CA ALA A 153 6.29 -6.87 20.07
C ALA A 153 6.28 -7.27 18.59
N LEU A 154 7.08 -8.28 18.27
CA LEU A 154 7.24 -8.80 16.92
C LEU A 154 7.17 -10.32 16.96
N ALA A 155 6.56 -10.91 15.93
CA ALA A 155 6.57 -12.34 15.70
C ALA A 155 6.82 -12.63 14.22
N PRO A 156 7.56 -13.69 13.87
CA PRO A 156 7.69 -14.11 12.49
C PRO A 156 6.30 -14.31 11.83
N PRO A 157 6.11 -13.92 10.56
CA PRO A 157 4.90 -14.19 9.80
C PRO A 157 4.51 -15.67 9.86
N GLY A 158 3.26 -15.92 10.23
CA GLY A 158 2.69 -17.28 10.34
C GLY A 158 2.91 -17.97 11.68
N GLU A 159 3.83 -17.48 12.54
CA GLU A 159 4.07 -18.07 13.87
C GLU A 159 3.13 -17.47 14.95
N HIS A 160 2.56 -16.30 14.68
CA HIS A 160 1.58 -15.65 15.52
C HIS A 160 0.56 -14.88 14.65
N PRO A 161 -0.74 -14.85 15.00
CA PRO A 161 -1.75 -14.12 14.21
C PRO A 161 -1.50 -12.61 14.15
N LEU A 162 -0.90 -12.04 15.21
CA LEU A 162 -0.47 -10.65 15.29
C LEU A 162 1.07 -10.62 15.19
N ASN A 163 1.62 -10.18 14.06
CA ASN A 163 3.06 -10.23 13.80
C ASN A 163 3.81 -8.96 14.21
N THR A 164 3.13 -7.82 14.27
CA THR A 164 3.70 -6.57 14.81
C THR A 164 2.66 -5.93 15.70
N MET A 165 3.04 -5.55 16.91
CA MET A 165 2.19 -4.84 17.86
C MET A 165 2.99 -3.71 18.50
N ARG A 166 2.39 -2.52 18.61
CA ARG A 166 2.99 -1.42 19.36
C ARG A 166 1.93 -0.54 20.00
N VAL A 167 2.22 -0.01 21.17
CA VAL A 167 1.44 1.08 21.74
C VAL A 167 1.66 2.32 20.88
N GLU A 168 0.58 2.89 20.35
CA GLU A 168 0.66 4.07 19.48
C GLU A 168 0.45 5.37 20.26
N LYS A 169 -0.62 5.43 21.05
CA LYS A 169 -1.01 6.65 21.78
C LYS A 169 -1.94 6.37 22.94
N ARG A 170 -2.04 7.33 23.84
CA ARG A 170 -3.12 7.40 24.84
C ARG A 170 -4.43 7.85 24.19
N TRP A 171 -5.54 7.39 24.74
CA TRP A 171 -6.89 7.75 24.29
C TRP A 171 -7.80 7.92 25.49
N GLY A 172 -7.85 9.14 26.04
CA GLY A 172 -8.49 9.40 27.33
C GLY A 172 -7.86 8.55 28.43
N ASP A 173 -8.68 7.77 29.13
CA ASP A 173 -8.25 6.84 30.18
C ASP A 173 -7.75 5.50 29.65
N ASP A 174 -7.78 5.29 28.33
CA ASP A 174 -7.40 4.05 27.66
C ASP A 174 -6.14 4.21 26.81
N THR A 175 -5.70 3.09 26.21
CA THR A 175 -4.53 3.04 25.33
C THR A 175 -4.91 2.51 23.95
N MET A 176 -4.35 3.11 22.90
CA MET A 176 -4.46 2.61 21.53
C MET A 176 -3.23 1.79 21.17
N ILE A 177 -3.45 0.56 20.74
CA ILE A 177 -2.43 -0.33 20.21
C ILE A 177 -2.68 -0.50 18.71
N LEU A 178 -1.60 -0.40 17.94
CA LEU A 178 -1.59 -0.75 16.53
C LEU A 178 -1.05 -2.17 16.38
N CYS A 179 -1.77 -3.00 15.64
CA CYS A 179 -1.36 -4.34 15.25
C CYS A 179 -1.32 -4.48 13.72
N MET A 180 -0.37 -5.26 13.25
CA MET A 180 -0.31 -5.79 11.88
C MET A 180 -0.58 -7.28 11.92
N ILE A 181 -1.24 -7.76 10.87
CA ILE A 181 -1.57 -9.16 10.64
C ILE A 181 -0.99 -9.56 9.29
N SER A 182 -0.17 -10.61 9.24
CA SER A 182 0.51 -11.04 8.01
C SER A 182 -0.43 -11.72 7.01
N GLN A 183 -1.40 -12.48 7.51
CA GLN A 183 -2.44 -13.13 6.72
C GLN A 183 -3.78 -12.73 7.30
N SER A 184 -4.54 -11.91 6.59
CA SER A 184 -5.76 -11.25 7.11
C SER A 184 -6.82 -12.22 7.65
N ASP A 185 -6.80 -13.47 7.22
CA ASP A 185 -7.70 -14.54 7.67
C ASP A 185 -7.20 -15.31 8.91
N SER A 186 -5.97 -15.07 9.37
CA SER A 186 -5.36 -15.77 10.50
C SER A 186 -6.03 -15.47 11.85
N ILE A 187 -6.74 -14.35 11.95
CA ILE A 187 -7.56 -13.98 13.10
C ILE A 187 -8.73 -13.11 12.65
N LYS A 188 -9.92 -13.36 13.22
CA LYS A 188 -11.07 -12.50 13.01
C LYS A 188 -10.85 -11.19 13.77
N HIS A 189 -10.89 -10.07 13.05
CA HIS A 189 -10.55 -8.75 13.58
C HIS A 189 -11.56 -8.24 14.62
N ASP A 190 -12.82 -8.69 14.54
CA ASP A 190 -13.93 -8.39 15.45
C ASP A 190 -14.05 -9.36 16.62
N ASP A 191 -13.28 -10.45 16.62
CA ASP A 191 -13.25 -11.39 17.75
C ASP A 191 -12.32 -10.85 18.86
N ILE A 192 -12.87 -9.96 19.69
CA ILE A 192 -12.17 -9.33 20.82
C ILE A 192 -11.51 -10.38 21.72
N HIS A 193 -12.17 -11.52 21.97
CA HIS A 193 -11.64 -12.57 22.84
C HIS A 193 -10.42 -13.26 22.23
N ALA A 194 -10.47 -13.59 20.93
CA ALA A 194 -9.33 -14.15 20.22
C ALA A 194 -8.15 -13.16 20.17
N VAL A 195 -8.44 -11.89 19.84
CA VAL A 195 -7.43 -10.82 19.78
C VAL A 195 -6.77 -10.59 21.13
N GLN A 196 -7.56 -10.51 22.20
CA GLN A 196 -7.04 -10.40 23.57
C GLN A 196 -6.17 -11.59 23.94
N THR A 197 -6.62 -12.81 23.64
CA THR A 197 -5.86 -14.03 23.91
C THR A 197 -4.50 -14.01 23.19
N ALA A 198 -4.47 -13.55 21.94
CA ALA A 198 -3.24 -13.39 21.17
C ALA A 198 -2.31 -12.33 21.80
N LEU A 199 -2.83 -11.18 22.21
CA LEU A 199 -2.07 -10.11 22.87
C LEU A 199 -1.47 -10.54 24.22
N ARG A 200 -2.22 -11.31 25.01
CA ARG A 200 -1.81 -11.73 26.36
C ARG A 200 -0.60 -12.66 26.38
N LYS A 201 -0.20 -13.23 25.25
CA LYS A 201 1.09 -13.92 25.12
C LYS A 201 2.29 -12.97 25.31
N PHE A 202 2.12 -11.68 25.04
CA PHE A 202 3.16 -10.67 25.18
C PHE A 202 2.95 -9.81 26.44
N VAL A 203 1.69 -9.45 26.73
CA VAL A 203 1.34 -8.62 27.89
C VAL A 203 0.11 -9.24 28.60
N PRO A 204 0.33 -10.07 29.65
CA PRO A 204 -0.71 -10.94 30.22
C PRO A 204 -1.98 -10.24 30.74
N ASP A 205 -1.85 -9.00 31.21
CA ASP A 205 -2.94 -8.30 31.89
C ASP A 205 -3.74 -7.35 30.97
N LEU A 206 -3.50 -7.39 29.66
CA LEU A 206 -4.26 -6.55 28.71
C LEU A 206 -5.74 -6.92 28.69
N GLU A 207 -6.59 -5.89 28.71
CA GLU A 207 -8.02 -6.01 28.44
C GLU A 207 -8.35 -5.24 27.16
N VAL A 208 -8.78 -5.96 26.11
CA VAL A 208 -9.19 -5.36 24.84
C VAL A 208 -10.66 -4.94 24.97
N ILE A 209 -10.94 -3.65 24.78
CA ILE A 209 -12.28 -3.08 24.87
C ILE A 209 -12.95 -3.07 23.50
N ASP A 210 -12.19 -2.71 22.47
CA ASP A 210 -12.73 -2.46 21.15
C ASP A 210 -11.68 -2.68 20.06
N THR A 211 -12.13 -2.96 18.84
CA THR A 211 -11.29 -3.15 17.67
C THR A 211 -11.78 -2.34 16.48
N ALA A 212 -10.86 -1.86 15.65
CA ALA A 212 -11.17 -1.22 14.38
C ALA A 212 -10.19 -1.67 13.30
N TRP A 213 -10.70 -2.03 12.13
CA TRP A 213 -9.89 -2.52 11.01
C TRP A 213 -10.52 -2.13 9.68
N HIS A 214 -9.75 -2.29 8.61
CA HIS A 214 -10.25 -2.23 7.24
C HIS A 214 -9.72 -3.42 6.47
N ASP A 215 -10.60 -4.17 5.81
CA ASP A 215 -10.18 -5.30 4.98
C ASP A 215 -9.77 -4.83 3.58
N TRP A 216 -8.51 -4.43 3.45
CA TRP A 216 -7.91 -4.03 2.18
C TRP A 216 -7.88 -5.14 1.13
N ASN A 217 -8.01 -6.41 1.55
CA ASN A 217 -7.98 -7.55 0.63
C ASN A 217 -9.35 -7.75 -0.02
N ALA A 218 -10.42 -7.61 0.76
CA ALA A 218 -11.80 -7.69 0.27
C ALA A 218 -12.27 -6.41 -0.42
N ASP A 219 -11.66 -5.26 -0.11
CA ASP A 219 -11.93 -3.99 -0.77
C ASP A 219 -11.68 -4.09 -2.29
N GLU A 220 -12.74 -3.93 -3.08
CA GLU A 220 -12.70 -4.12 -4.52
C GLU A 220 -11.78 -3.15 -5.26
N PHE A 221 -11.51 -1.98 -4.65
CA PHE A 221 -10.66 -0.91 -5.20
C PHE A 221 -9.22 -0.95 -4.67
N SER A 222 -8.90 -1.90 -3.78
CA SER A 222 -7.53 -2.12 -3.29
C SER A 222 -7.02 -3.53 -3.62
N ARG A 223 -7.80 -4.56 -3.26
CA ARG A 223 -7.48 -6.00 -3.45
C ARG A 223 -6.11 -6.41 -2.93
N GLY A 224 -5.67 -5.82 -1.82
CA GLY A 224 -4.39 -6.05 -1.19
C GLY A 224 -4.00 -4.90 -0.25
N GLY A 225 -3.06 -5.18 0.66
CA GLY A 225 -2.51 -4.17 1.56
C GLY A 225 -1.50 -3.23 0.87
N TRP A 226 -0.57 -2.69 1.65
CA TRP A 226 0.54 -1.89 1.12
C TRP A 226 1.38 -2.70 0.14
N MET A 227 2.12 -2.01 -0.72
CA MET A 227 2.91 -2.68 -1.75
C MET A 227 4.20 -3.29 -1.19
N MET A 228 4.46 -4.55 -1.52
CA MET A 228 5.78 -5.18 -1.49
C MET A 228 5.86 -6.09 -2.70
N HIS A 229 6.65 -5.70 -3.70
CA HIS A 229 6.67 -6.38 -4.99
C HIS A 229 7.14 -7.83 -4.88
N ALA A 230 6.59 -8.65 -5.76
CA ALA A 230 7.21 -9.93 -6.08
C ALA A 230 8.58 -9.70 -6.74
N PRO A 231 9.51 -10.68 -6.64
CA PRO A 231 10.80 -10.60 -7.30
C PRO A 231 10.69 -10.16 -8.76
N ARG A 232 11.66 -9.36 -9.21
CA ARG A 232 11.81 -8.84 -10.59
C ARG A 232 10.83 -7.76 -11.07
N HIS A 233 9.76 -7.42 -10.34
CA HIS A 233 8.81 -6.39 -10.81
C HIS A 233 9.49 -5.03 -11.10
N PHE A 234 10.54 -4.66 -10.35
CA PHE A 234 11.29 -3.42 -10.56
C PHE A 234 12.38 -3.47 -11.65
N LEU A 235 12.59 -4.63 -12.28
CA LEU A 235 13.55 -4.76 -13.38
C LEU A 235 12.89 -4.52 -14.73
N ASP A 236 11.63 -4.97 -14.87
CA ASP A 236 10.94 -5.07 -16.16
C ASP A 236 9.63 -4.23 -16.13
N GLY A 237 8.52 -4.81 -15.66
CA GLY A 237 7.18 -4.22 -15.75
C GLY A 237 7.02 -2.84 -15.14
N ALA A 238 7.55 -2.59 -13.93
CA ALA A 238 7.43 -1.27 -13.30
C ALA A 238 8.29 -0.21 -14.01
N VAL A 239 9.38 -0.61 -14.66
CA VAL A 239 10.20 0.30 -15.49
C VAL A 239 9.43 0.66 -16.76
N GLU A 240 8.81 -0.33 -17.40
CA GLU A 240 8.08 -0.13 -18.66
C GLU A 240 6.82 0.73 -18.47
N ILE A 241 5.98 0.42 -17.48
CA ILE A 241 4.72 1.15 -17.28
C ILE A 241 4.94 2.65 -16.98
N ARG A 242 6.06 2.99 -16.32
CA ARG A 242 6.44 4.39 -16.03
C ARG A 242 6.71 5.22 -17.28
N LYS A 243 7.01 4.59 -18.43
CA LYS A 243 7.19 5.31 -19.70
C LYS A 243 5.87 5.83 -20.26
N GLY A 244 4.74 5.33 -19.76
CA GLY A 244 3.41 5.57 -20.33
C GLY A 244 3.11 4.66 -21.52
N HIS A 245 1.87 4.71 -22.01
CA HIS A 245 1.41 3.89 -23.14
C HIS A 245 0.49 4.73 -24.03
N GLY A 246 0.97 5.10 -25.22
CA GLY A 246 0.27 6.08 -26.05
C GLY A 246 -0.03 7.37 -25.30
N ARG A 247 -1.30 7.77 -25.25
CA ARG A 247 -1.84 8.93 -24.53
C ARG A 247 -2.16 8.65 -23.06
N MET A 248 -1.84 7.47 -22.55
CA MET A 248 -2.00 7.10 -21.14
C MET A 248 -0.70 7.34 -20.36
N SER A 249 -0.85 7.95 -19.20
CA SER A 249 0.21 8.08 -18.18
C SER A 249 -0.19 7.27 -16.95
N PHE A 250 0.77 6.75 -16.20
CA PHE A 250 0.51 5.94 -15.02
C PHE A 250 1.18 6.56 -13.79
N ALA A 251 0.48 6.53 -12.66
CA ALA A 251 0.97 7.01 -11.37
C ALA A 251 0.56 6.06 -10.24
N GLY A 252 1.18 6.22 -9.07
CA GLY A 252 0.90 5.42 -7.89
C GLY A 252 2.17 5.01 -7.15
N ALA A 253 2.05 4.82 -5.83
CA ALA A 253 3.14 4.35 -4.99
C ALA A 253 3.71 3.00 -5.48
N ASP A 254 2.85 2.16 -6.05
CA ASP A 254 3.11 0.82 -6.56
C ASP A 254 4.07 0.79 -7.76
N ILE A 255 4.23 1.89 -8.47
CA ILE A 255 5.11 1.96 -9.65
C ILE A 255 6.16 3.06 -9.51
N ALA A 256 6.17 3.77 -8.39
CA ALA A 256 7.08 4.88 -8.16
C ALA A 256 8.55 4.40 -8.25
N ALA A 257 9.39 5.20 -8.89
CA ALA A 257 10.81 4.90 -9.02
C ALA A 257 11.60 5.14 -7.72
N MET A 258 11.13 6.10 -6.92
CA MET A 258 11.69 6.47 -5.63
C MET A 258 10.57 6.47 -4.60
N GLY A 259 10.87 6.01 -3.39
CA GLY A 259 9.85 5.83 -2.35
C GLY A 259 8.67 4.96 -2.78
N PRO A 260 8.89 3.80 -3.45
CA PRO A 260 7.77 2.92 -3.75
C PRO A 260 7.07 2.55 -2.45
N CYS A 261 5.74 2.41 -2.52
CA CYS A 261 4.89 2.08 -1.37
C CYS A 261 4.74 3.19 -0.32
N THR A 262 5.19 4.41 -0.61
CA THR A 262 4.99 5.59 0.26
C THR A 262 4.07 6.63 -0.37
N ILE A 263 3.59 7.55 0.46
CA ILE A 263 2.79 8.70 0.02
C ILE A 263 3.64 9.61 -0.89
N GLU A 264 4.91 9.82 -0.56
CA GLU A 264 5.87 10.58 -1.35
C GLU A 264 6.09 9.93 -2.73
N GLY A 265 6.17 8.60 -2.81
CA GLY A 265 6.22 7.88 -4.08
C GLY A 265 4.96 8.10 -4.92
N ALA A 266 3.78 8.08 -4.30
CA ALA A 266 2.52 8.41 -4.99
C ALA A 266 2.52 9.85 -5.53
N MET A 267 2.91 10.83 -4.71
CA MET A 267 2.97 12.24 -5.12
C MET A 267 4.03 12.46 -6.22
N SER A 268 5.22 11.88 -6.08
CA SER A 268 6.31 11.99 -7.05
C SER A 268 5.95 11.35 -8.40
N SER A 269 5.32 10.17 -8.39
CA SER A 269 4.83 9.53 -9.62
C SER A 269 3.69 10.31 -10.26
N GLY A 270 2.78 10.91 -9.46
CA GLY A 270 1.75 11.83 -9.95
C GLY A 270 2.35 13.06 -10.66
N ALA A 271 3.36 13.69 -10.07
CA ALA A 271 4.06 14.81 -10.70
C ALA A 271 4.72 14.43 -12.02
N LYS A 272 5.36 13.25 -12.10
CA LYS A 272 5.93 12.72 -13.36
C LYS A 272 4.86 12.44 -14.42
N ALA A 273 3.72 11.90 -14.03
CA ALA A 273 2.60 11.68 -14.94
C ALA A 273 2.05 13.01 -15.48
N ALA A 274 1.97 14.05 -14.65
CA ALA A 274 1.58 15.39 -15.08
C ALA A 274 2.55 15.99 -16.10
N GLN A 275 3.87 15.87 -15.90
CA GLN A 275 4.89 16.31 -16.87
C GLN A 275 4.75 15.61 -18.24
N ARG A 276 4.40 14.31 -18.23
CA ARG A 276 4.11 13.57 -19.46
C ARG A 276 2.83 14.09 -20.13
N VAL A 277 1.77 14.33 -19.35
CA VAL A 277 0.52 14.93 -19.84
C VAL A 277 0.79 16.27 -20.53
N GLU A 278 1.57 17.16 -19.90
CA GLU A 278 1.96 18.43 -20.49
C GLU A 278 2.70 18.26 -21.81
N SER A 279 3.69 17.36 -21.84
CA SER A 279 4.44 17.04 -23.08
C SER A 279 3.52 16.57 -24.21
N ILE A 280 2.55 15.70 -23.91
CA ILE A 280 1.56 15.21 -24.89
C ILE A 280 0.69 16.36 -25.39
N LEU A 281 0.18 17.21 -24.49
CA LEU A 281 -0.73 18.29 -24.84
C LEU A 281 -0.04 19.42 -25.63
N VAL A 282 1.21 19.74 -25.31
CA VAL A 282 2.01 20.71 -26.07
C VAL A 282 2.35 20.17 -27.46
N GLY A 283 2.71 18.88 -27.57
CA GLY A 283 2.96 18.24 -28.87
C GLY A 283 1.73 18.07 -29.77
N MET A 284 0.53 18.41 -29.29
CA MET A 284 -0.70 18.47 -30.08
C MET A 284 -1.01 19.86 -30.66
N GLN A 285 -0.30 20.90 -30.24
CA GLN A 285 -0.41 22.26 -30.77
C GLN A 285 0.44 22.40 -32.04
#